data_AF-A0A426VXK3-F1
#
_entry.id   AF-A0A426VXK3-F1
#
_cell.length_a   1.000
_cell.length_b   1.000
_cell.length_c   1.000
_cell.angle_alpha   90.00
_cell.angle_beta   90.00
_cell.angle_gamma   90.00
#
_symmetry.space_group_name_H-M   'P 1'
#
loop_
_entity.id
_entity.type
_entity.pdbx_description
1 polymer ?
#
loop_
_entity_poly.entity_id
_entity_poly.type
_entity_poly.pdbx_seq_one_letter_code
_entity_poly.pdbx_strand_id
1 'polypeptide(L)'
;MELEKVHKSGDIDGRWKISKWVVHTTMPMPTTVNMEQDYDFTVPKSVGLHGRFHMSMHGNEMVQTLINSHLYLDIENNRIGLKKTNLWIGEIYDNLVSLQFFQPEQLKKRGYRFQQKGEEFPSTLLTGFITGKKSKGTEGDIEIVFPDSDNENNVIFGPYNPAVAAITARIKSSKPLPEGSYTWSIDTIESTEVKIIGNGGKQVVFHFKGLPEYNSQFGKHHITVKYRSADAQCTGKAENILKLFYPAFASNHPSRNSKEKSMPNWFYYWKQTPAAKPHGDNVRLLYGGRTACNCNKEDVVACYETGSFNKVLYLCDLSRAKFKGRMQTTYPVLDRSKQPPLLGWQTTEYIDTYAVSLIHEYQHYLDEMRWDREKSKAQINAQDKDHDGIPDIEEAGLKFDSEKYQTYQPTYRDNNGSIVSLDVGGDEEWLAYESMRDYHPGIYEHYDWGCPGTQIDDALCKDFIPSGN
;
A
#
# COMPACT_ATOMS: atom_id res chain seq x y z
N MET A 1 -6.05 -9.09 -21.58
CA MET A 1 -6.15 -9.93 -22.81
C MET A 1 -7.56 -9.80 -23.34
N GLU A 2 -7.75 -9.76 -24.66
CA GLU A 2 -9.06 -9.72 -25.33
C GLU A 2 -9.22 -10.94 -26.26
N LEU A 3 -10.43 -11.50 -26.30
CA LEU A 3 -10.81 -12.69 -27.06
C LEU A 3 -12.01 -12.37 -27.95
N GLU A 4 -11.98 -12.80 -29.20
CA GLU A 4 -13.04 -12.59 -30.18
C GLU A 4 -13.55 -13.91 -30.75
N LYS A 5 -14.87 -14.12 -30.75
CA LYS A 5 -15.47 -15.33 -31.33
C LYS A 5 -15.26 -15.33 -32.85
N VAL A 6 -14.68 -16.41 -33.39
CA VAL A 6 -14.37 -16.54 -34.82
C VAL A 6 -15.65 -16.54 -35.67
N HIS A 7 -16.73 -17.13 -35.17
CA HIS A 7 -18.05 -17.12 -35.80
C HIS A 7 -19.05 -16.38 -34.93
N LYS A 8 -19.57 -15.25 -35.41
CA LYS A 8 -20.42 -14.31 -34.64
C LYS A 8 -21.84 -14.82 -34.31
N SER A 9 -22.20 -16.05 -34.69
CA SER A 9 -23.53 -16.63 -34.45
C SER A 9 -23.48 -17.71 -33.35
N GLY A 10 -24.58 -17.85 -32.59
CA GLY A 10 -24.76 -18.88 -31.57
C GLY A 10 -24.47 -18.42 -30.14
N ASP A 11 -24.46 -19.38 -29.22
CA ASP A 11 -24.11 -19.23 -27.80
C ASP A 11 -22.60 -18.94 -27.61
N ILE A 12 -22.04 -19.15 -26.42
CA ILE A 12 -20.62 -18.87 -26.17
C ILE A 12 -19.67 -19.95 -26.67
N ASP A 13 -20.19 -21.15 -26.91
CA ASP A 13 -19.40 -22.30 -27.33
C ASP A 13 -18.85 -22.08 -28.76
N GLY A 14 -17.69 -22.66 -29.00
CA GLY A 14 -16.99 -22.59 -30.27
C GLY A 14 -15.59 -22.01 -30.15
N ARG A 15 -15.06 -21.54 -31.28
CA ARG A 15 -13.67 -21.11 -31.38
C ARG A 15 -13.53 -19.60 -31.20
N TRP A 16 -12.58 -19.21 -30.36
CA TRP A 16 -12.27 -17.84 -29.99
C TRP A 16 -10.82 -17.53 -30.33
N LYS A 17 -10.56 -16.35 -30.90
CA LYS A 17 -9.24 -15.86 -31.26
C LYS A 17 -8.78 -14.87 -30.20
N ILE A 18 -7.53 -14.96 -29.74
CA ILE A 18 -6.94 -13.90 -28.91
C ILE A 18 -6.64 -12.71 -29.83
N SER A 19 -7.42 -11.64 -29.73
CA SER A 19 -7.27 -10.45 -30.57
C SER A 19 -6.28 -9.46 -29.98
N LYS A 20 -6.10 -9.45 -28.65
CA LYS A 20 -5.13 -8.60 -27.95
C LYS A 20 -4.54 -9.30 -26.74
N TRP A 21 -3.24 -9.20 -26.58
CA TRP A 21 -2.52 -9.67 -25.39
C TRP A 21 -1.43 -8.65 -25.08
N VAL A 22 -1.43 -8.12 -23.86
CA VAL A 22 -0.35 -7.29 -23.33
C VAL A 22 0.16 -7.93 -22.05
N VAL A 23 1.48 -8.08 -21.91
CA VAL A 23 2.16 -8.55 -20.69
C VAL A 23 3.09 -7.45 -20.21
N HIS A 24 2.94 -7.05 -18.95
CA HIS A 24 3.88 -6.18 -18.27
C HIS A 24 4.74 -7.05 -17.34
N THR A 25 6.05 -6.96 -17.49
CA THR A 25 7.02 -7.59 -16.60
C THR A 25 7.86 -6.49 -15.97
N THR A 26 7.72 -6.32 -14.67
CA THR A 26 8.56 -5.42 -13.89
C THR A 26 9.72 -6.21 -13.28
N MET A 27 10.94 -5.83 -13.63
CA MET A 27 12.15 -6.43 -13.07
C MET A 27 12.48 -5.79 -11.73
N PRO A 28 13.12 -6.52 -10.80
CA PRO A 28 13.47 -5.98 -9.48
C PRO A 28 14.45 -4.80 -9.53
N MET A 29 15.23 -4.68 -10.61
CA MET A 29 16.20 -3.61 -10.81
C MET A 29 16.08 -3.02 -12.22
N PRO A 30 16.31 -1.70 -12.39
CA PRO A 30 16.38 -1.06 -13.70
C PRO A 30 17.50 -1.68 -14.54
N THR A 31 17.18 -1.93 -15.80
CA THR A 31 18.16 -2.37 -16.77
C THR A 31 18.67 -1.17 -17.56
N THR A 32 19.93 -1.21 -17.98
CA THR A 32 20.51 -0.22 -18.89
C THR A 32 20.19 -0.52 -20.36
N VAL A 33 19.46 -1.61 -20.62
CA VAL A 33 19.15 -2.09 -21.96
C VAL A 33 17.77 -1.55 -22.37
N ASN A 34 17.77 -0.62 -23.32
CA ASN A 34 16.58 -0.32 -24.08
C ASN A 34 16.49 -1.30 -25.24
N MET A 35 15.35 -1.97 -25.39
CA MET A 35 15.14 -2.95 -26.44
C MET A 35 13.77 -2.75 -27.05
N GLU A 36 13.71 -2.71 -28.38
CA GLU A 36 12.49 -2.83 -29.16
C GLU A 36 12.69 -3.95 -30.18
N GLN A 37 11.86 -4.98 -30.12
CA GLN A 37 11.99 -6.12 -31.03
C GLN A 37 10.65 -6.80 -31.28
N ASP A 38 10.39 -7.09 -32.55
CA ASP A 38 9.34 -8.02 -32.94
C ASP A 38 9.88 -9.45 -32.94
N TYR A 39 9.12 -10.37 -32.35
CA TYR A 39 9.47 -11.80 -32.36
C TYR A 39 8.24 -12.68 -32.62
N ASP A 40 8.50 -13.81 -33.29
CA ASP A 40 7.49 -14.81 -33.59
C ASP A 40 7.51 -15.90 -32.52
N PHE A 41 6.45 -16.00 -31.74
CA PHE A 41 6.22 -17.08 -30.79
C PHE A 41 5.47 -18.22 -31.48
N THR A 42 6.12 -19.37 -31.59
CA THR A 42 5.52 -20.58 -32.17
C THR A 42 5.56 -21.72 -31.15
N VAL A 43 4.40 -22.22 -30.75
CA VAL A 43 4.26 -23.47 -29.99
C VAL A 43 4.40 -24.65 -30.96
N PRO A 44 4.91 -25.83 -30.56
CA PRO A 44 5.08 -26.97 -31.46
C PRO A 44 3.90 -27.22 -32.40
N LYS A 45 4.19 -27.61 -33.66
CA LYS A 45 3.20 -27.82 -34.75
C LYS A 45 1.98 -28.66 -34.37
N SER A 46 2.09 -29.52 -33.35
CA SER A 46 0.97 -30.32 -32.82
C SER A 46 -0.15 -29.46 -32.22
N VAL A 47 0.18 -28.32 -31.62
CA VAL A 47 -0.74 -27.38 -30.96
C VAL A 47 -1.19 -26.27 -31.92
N GLY A 48 -0.35 -25.90 -32.89
CA GLY A 48 -0.72 -24.96 -33.96
C GLY A 48 -0.97 -23.53 -33.50
N LEU A 49 -0.38 -23.13 -32.38
CA LEU A 49 -0.44 -21.78 -31.83
C LEU A 49 0.76 -20.98 -32.32
N HIS A 50 0.52 -19.91 -33.07
CA HIS A 50 1.53 -18.93 -33.43
C HIS A 50 1.04 -17.50 -33.20
N GLY A 51 1.94 -16.63 -32.75
CA GLY A 51 1.67 -15.21 -32.59
C GLY A 51 2.94 -14.40 -32.77
N ARG A 52 2.82 -13.22 -33.35
CA ARG A 52 3.89 -12.22 -33.44
C ARG A 52 3.67 -11.18 -32.34
N PHE A 53 4.70 -10.92 -31.55
CA PHE A 53 4.67 -9.97 -30.45
C PHE A 53 5.70 -8.87 -30.70
N HIS A 54 5.33 -7.65 -30.34
CA HIS A 54 6.24 -6.52 -30.18
C HIS A 54 6.67 -6.46 -28.71
N MET A 55 7.96 -6.44 -28.45
CA MET A 55 8.52 -6.26 -27.12
C MET A 55 9.20 -4.91 -27.04
N SER A 56 8.88 -4.15 -26.01
CA SER A 56 9.59 -2.93 -25.62
C SER A 56 10.12 -3.09 -24.19
N MET A 57 11.29 -2.54 -23.92
CA MET A 57 11.92 -2.58 -22.61
C MET A 57 12.57 -1.23 -22.32
N HIS A 58 12.15 -0.61 -21.22
CA HIS A 58 12.63 0.68 -20.76
C HIS A 58 12.79 0.67 -19.23
N GLY A 59 14.00 0.94 -18.76
CA GLY A 59 14.31 0.89 -17.34
C GLY A 59 14.09 -0.50 -16.75
N ASN A 60 13.21 -0.61 -15.76
CA ASN A 60 12.83 -1.89 -15.14
C ASN A 60 11.55 -2.51 -15.71
N GLU A 61 10.94 -1.91 -16.74
CA GLU A 61 9.69 -2.40 -17.32
C GLU A 61 9.93 -3.02 -18.70
N MET A 62 9.39 -4.22 -18.90
CA MET A 62 9.30 -4.88 -20.19
C MET A 62 7.82 -5.10 -20.54
N VAL A 63 7.40 -4.58 -21.69
CA VAL A 63 6.03 -4.70 -22.20
C VAL A 63 6.03 -5.51 -23.48
N GLN A 64 5.27 -6.60 -23.51
CA GLN A 64 5.07 -7.43 -24.70
C GLN A 64 3.63 -7.28 -25.19
N THR A 65 3.44 -6.86 -26.44
CA THR A 65 2.14 -6.64 -27.07
C THR A 65 1.97 -7.53 -28.29
N LEU A 66 0.87 -8.26 -28.36
CA LEU A 66 0.51 -9.08 -29.51
C LEU A 66 0.17 -8.22 -30.72
N ILE A 67 0.93 -8.36 -31.82
CA ILE A 67 0.69 -7.67 -33.09
C ILE A 67 -0.31 -8.44 -33.95
N ASN A 68 -0.07 -9.75 -34.10
CA ASN A 68 -0.92 -10.64 -34.89
C ASN A 68 -0.86 -12.04 -34.28
N SER A 69 -1.98 -12.75 -34.32
CA SER A 69 -2.12 -14.05 -33.69
C SER A 69 -2.95 -14.98 -34.55
N HIS A 70 -2.55 -16.24 -34.58
CA HIS A 70 -3.44 -17.37 -34.83
C HIS A 70 -3.56 -18.17 -33.52
N LEU A 71 -3.70 -17.45 -32.41
CA LEU A 71 -3.90 -18.05 -31.10
C LEU A 71 -5.41 -18.25 -30.91
N TYR A 72 -5.83 -19.51 -30.92
CA TYR A 72 -7.23 -19.88 -30.76
C TYR A 72 -7.42 -20.69 -29.48
N LEU A 73 -8.51 -20.40 -28.79
CA LEU A 73 -9.04 -21.20 -27.70
C LEU A 73 -10.40 -21.76 -28.12
N ASP A 74 -10.68 -22.99 -27.73
CA ASP A 74 -11.98 -23.62 -27.84
C ASP A 74 -12.73 -23.42 -26.52
N ILE A 75 -14.01 -23.06 -26.63
CA ILE A 75 -14.95 -22.98 -25.50
C ILE A 75 -15.99 -24.08 -25.70
N GLU A 76 -16.11 -24.97 -24.71
CA GLU A 76 -17.06 -26.08 -24.73
C GLU A 76 -17.51 -26.43 -23.31
N ASN A 77 -18.82 -26.40 -23.06
CA ASN A 77 -19.40 -26.68 -21.75
C ASN A 77 -18.77 -25.84 -20.64
N ASN A 78 -18.68 -24.51 -20.85
CA ASN A 78 -18.09 -23.56 -19.89
C ASN A 78 -16.60 -23.79 -19.58
N ARG A 79 -15.87 -24.59 -20.36
CA ARG A 79 -14.43 -24.74 -20.23
C ARG A 79 -13.73 -24.05 -21.37
N ILE A 80 -12.59 -23.43 -21.09
CA ILE A 80 -11.75 -22.74 -22.06
C ILE A 80 -10.45 -23.50 -22.21
N GLY A 81 -10.06 -23.81 -23.44
CA GLY A 81 -8.92 -24.67 -23.65
C GLY A 81 -8.57 -24.91 -25.10
N LEU A 82 -7.91 -26.03 -25.33
CA LEU A 82 -7.53 -26.54 -26.64
C LEU A 82 -8.13 -27.93 -26.77
N LYS A 83 -9.25 -28.04 -27.49
CA LYS A 83 -10.00 -29.28 -27.65
C LYS A 83 -9.12 -30.38 -28.24
N LYS A 84 -8.28 -30.03 -29.21
CA LYS A 84 -7.35 -30.95 -29.89
C LYS A 84 -6.38 -31.64 -28.93
N THR A 85 -5.94 -30.96 -27.87
CA THR A 85 -4.99 -31.50 -26.89
C THR A 85 -5.67 -31.89 -25.57
N ASN A 86 -7.00 -31.75 -25.48
CA ASN A 86 -7.78 -31.89 -24.25
C ASN A 86 -7.19 -31.09 -23.06
N LEU A 87 -6.61 -29.93 -23.35
CA LEU A 87 -6.02 -29.05 -22.34
C LEU A 87 -7.00 -27.94 -22.03
N TRP A 88 -7.58 -27.94 -20.83
CA TRP A 88 -8.50 -26.92 -20.37
C TRP A 88 -7.79 -26.03 -19.36
N ILE A 89 -7.61 -24.76 -19.71
CA ILE A 89 -6.83 -23.77 -18.96
C ILE A 89 -7.72 -22.73 -18.30
N GLY A 90 -9.04 -22.92 -18.31
CA GLY A 90 -9.95 -21.97 -17.73
C GLY A 90 -11.39 -22.38 -17.87
N GLU A 91 -12.25 -21.50 -17.38
CA GLU A 91 -13.67 -21.72 -17.31
C GLU A 91 -14.43 -20.41 -17.51
N ILE A 92 -15.69 -20.56 -17.90
CA ILE A 92 -16.64 -19.46 -18.04
C ILE A 92 -17.73 -19.67 -17.02
N TYR A 93 -17.97 -18.65 -16.22
CA TYR A 93 -19.11 -18.57 -15.33
C TYR A 93 -19.93 -17.35 -15.72
N ASP A 94 -21.05 -17.60 -16.41
CA ASP A 94 -21.93 -16.59 -17.01
C ASP A 94 -21.24 -15.66 -18.04
N ASN A 95 -20.79 -14.47 -17.60
CA ASN A 95 -20.01 -13.52 -18.39
C ASN A 95 -18.56 -13.39 -17.89
N LEU A 96 -18.20 -14.01 -16.77
CA LEU A 96 -16.85 -14.01 -16.22
C LEU A 96 -16.05 -15.14 -16.85
N VAL A 97 -14.90 -14.78 -17.40
CA VAL A 97 -13.86 -15.68 -17.90
C VAL A 97 -12.77 -15.77 -16.85
N SER A 98 -12.36 -16.99 -16.52
CA SER A 98 -11.21 -17.28 -15.67
C SER A 98 -10.22 -18.15 -16.46
N LEU A 99 -8.95 -17.76 -16.49
CA LEU A 99 -7.88 -18.48 -17.17
C LEU A 99 -6.70 -18.66 -16.23
N GLN A 100 -6.24 -19.89 -16.09
CA GLN A 100 -5.09 -20.30 -15.32
C GLN A 100 -4.14 -21.08 -16.24
N PHE A 101 -3.04 -20.43 -16.61
CA PHE A 101 -2.07 -20.99 -17.55
C PHE A 101 -1.15 -22.04 -16.91
N PHE A 102 -1.15 -22.15 -15.59
CA PHE A 102 -0.33 -23.09 -14.82
C PHE A 102 -1.23 -24.00 -13.97
N GLN A 103 -1.28 -25.29 -14.30
CA GLN A 103 -1.83 -26.30 -13.41
C GLN A 103 -0.67 -27.10 -12.78
N PRO A 104 -0.31 -26.83 -11.50
CA PRO A 104 0.81 -27.50 -10.83
C PRO A 104 0.73 -29.03 -10.88
N GLU A 105 -0.48 -29.58 -10.82
CA GLU A 105 -0.75 -31.01 -10.85
C GLU A 105 -0.42 -31.68 -12.20
N GLN A 106 -0.50 -30.95 -13.32
CA GLN A 106 -0.15 -31.51 -14.64
C GLN A 106 1.36 -31.55 -14.89
N LEU A 107 2.11 -30.60 -14.32
CA LEU A 107 3.58 -30.58 -14.41
C LEU A 107 4.20 -31.69 -13.56
N LYS A 108 3.67 -31.94 -12.36
CA LYS A 108 4.05 -33.08 -11.51
C LYS A 108 3.84 -34.42 -12.25
N LYS A 109 2.69 -34.60 -12.91
CA LYS A 109 2.39 -35.81 -13.71
C LYS A 109 3.32 -36.01 -14.92
N ARG A 110 3.91 -34.93 -15.45
CA ARG A 110 4.85 -34.98 -16.59
C ARG A 110 6.33 -35.09 -16.19
N GLY A 111 6.62 -35.30 -14.91
CA GLY A 111 7.98 -35.59 -14.43
C GLY A 111 8.86 -34.36 -14.24
N TYR A 112 8.31 -33.14 -14.33
CA TYR A 112 9.04 -31.93 -13.96
C TYR A 112 9.24 -31.92 -12.44
N ARG A 113 10.50 -31.98 -12.00
CA ARG A 113 10.89 -31.85 -10.59
C ARG A 113 11.27 -30.39 -10.32
N PHE A 114 10.59 -29.78 -9.36
CA PHE A 114 10.86 -28.39 -8.96
C PHE A 114 12.03 -28.37 -7.96
N GLN A 115 13.07 -27.60 -8.27
CA GLN A 115 14.25 -27.42 -7.42
C GLN A 115 14.09 -26.23 -6.49
N GLN A 116 13.04 -26.17 -5.66
CA GLN A 116 13.05 -25.39 -4.43
C GLN A 116 11.85 -25.76 -3.57
N LYS A 117 12.13 -26.09 -2.31
CA LYS A 117 11.17 -26.59 -1.34
C LYS A 117 10.53 -25.38 -0.67
N GLY A 118 9.31 -25.00 -1.06
CA GLY A 118 8.50 -24.02 -0.33
C GLY A 118 7.99 -22.81 -1.10
N GLU A 119 8.27 -22.67 -2.39
CA GLU A 119 7.66 -21.61 -3.22
C GLU A 119 6.53 -22.21 -4.06
N GLU A 120 5.28 -21.85 -3.75
CA GLU A 120 4.16 -22.04 -4.67
C GLU A 120 4.33 -21.03 -5.81
N PHE A 121 4.35 -21.49 -7.06
CA PHE A 121 4.28 -20.58 -8.20
C PHE A 121 3.03 -19.71 -8.03
N PRO A 122 3.09 -18.38 -8.21
CA PRO A 122 1.90 -17.57 -8.30
C PRO A 122 1.12 -18.08 -9.51
N SER A 123 0.03 -18.81 -9.27
CA SER A 123 -0.81 -19.25 -10.37
C SER A 123 -1.43 -17.99 -10.95
N THR A 124 -0.92 -17.54 -12.11
CA THR A 124 -1.44 -16.34 -12.75
C THR A 124 -2.87 -16.62 -13.19
N LEU A 125 -3.82 -16.20 -12.36
CA LEU A 125 -5.24 -16.21 -12.64
C LEU A 125 -5.57 -14.94 -13.42
N LEU A 126 -5.88 -15.07 -14.71
CA LEU A 126 -6.44 -13.97 -15.48
C LEU A 126 -7.96 -14.06 -15.41
N THR A 127 -8.60 -12.99 -14.95
CA THR A 127 -10.05 -12.85 -15.01
C THR A 127 -10.43 -11.78 -16.05
N GLY A 128 -11.61 -11.91 -16.65
CA GLY A 128 -12.12 -10.96 -17.64
C GLY A 128 -13.60 -11.16 -17.92
N PHE A 129 -14.22 -10.29 -18.73
CA PHE A 129 -15.65 -10.37 -19.04
C PHE A 129 -15.93 -10.59 -20.54
N ILE A 130 -16.98 -11.34 -20.87
CA ILE A 130 -17.48 -11.48 -22.24
C ILE A 130 -18.37 -10.29 -22.58
N THR A 131 -17.94 -9.47 -23.53
CA THR A 131 -18.71 -8.35 -24.06
C THR A 131 -19.61 -8.82 -25.22
N GLY A 132 -20.86 -8.32 -25.29
CA GLY A 132 -21.78 -8.64 -26.39
C GLY A 132 -22.75 -9.82 -26.15
N LYS A 133 -22.73 -10.46 -24.98
CA LYS A 133 -23.81 -11.36 -24.56
C LYS A 133 -25.05 -10.52 -24.24
N LYS A 134 -26.07 -10.53 -25.09
CA LYS A 134 -27.42 -10.19 -24.64
C LYS A 134 -27.88 -11.32 -23.73
N SER A 135 -27.68 -11.16 -22.42
CA SER A 135 -28.25 -12.06 -21.42
C SER A 135 -29.77 -12.11 -21.61
N LYS A 136 -30.29 -13.25 -22.07
CA LYS A 136 -31.67 -13.65 -21.77
C LYS A 136 -31.68 -14.19 -20.35
N GLY A 137 -31.54 -13.26 -19.42
CA GLY A 137 -31.55 -13.46 -17.98
C GLY A 137 -31.47 -12.06 -17.43
N THR A 138 -32.58 -11.58 -16.87
CA THR A 138 -32.61 -10.28 -16.18
C THR A 138 -31.52 -10.32 -15.11
N GLU A 139 -30.44 -9.57 -15.35
CA GLU A 139 -29.46 -9.16 -14.35
C GLU A 139 -30.27 -8.60 -13.18
N GLY A 140 -30.44 -9.42 -12.15
CA GLY A 140 -31.35 -9.11 -11.06
C GLY A 140 -30.69 -8.09 -10.17
N ASP A 141 -31.17 -6.84 -10.23
CA ASP A 141 -31.62 -5.94 -9.15
C ASP A 141 -31.12 -6.12 -7.69
N ILE A 142 -30.05 -6.88 -7.42
CA ILE A 142 -29.54 -7.14 -6.07
C ILE A 142 -28.28 -6.33 -5.78
N GLU A 143 -28.24 -5.72 -4.60
CA GLU A 143 -27.17 -4.86 -4.10
C GLU A 143 -26.77 -5.35 -2.70
N ILE A 144 -25.47 -5.31 -2.37
CA ILE A 144 -25.02 -5.53 -0.98
C ILE A 144 -25.04 -4.19 -0.26
N VAL A 145 -25.74 -4.12 0.86
CA VAL A 145 -25.79 -2.94 1.74
C VAL A 145 -25.35 -3.29 3.15
N PHE A 146 -24.91 -2.29 3.90
CA PHE A 146 -24.43 -2.41 5.28
C PHE A 146 -25.39 -1.63 6.20
N PRO A 147 -26.50 -2.24 6.64
CA PRO A 147 -27.61 -1.52 7.27
C PRO A 147 -27.28 -0.96 8.66
N ASP A 148 -26.28 -1.54 9.32
CA ASP A 148 -25.87 -1.18 10.68
C ASP A 148 -24.63 -0.26 10.69
N SER A 149 -24.13 0.17 9.52
CA SER A 149 -22.98 1.07 9.47
C SER A 149 -23.43 2.51 9.26
N ASP A 150 -23.37 3.31 10.33
CA ASP A 150 -23.25 4.78 10.21
C ASP A 150 -21.95 5.19 9.50
N ASN A 151 -21.06 4.21 9.29
CA ASN A 151 -19.66 4.36 8.90
C ASN A 151 -19.39 3.92 7.45
N GLU A 152 -20.36 3.97 6.53
CA GLU A 152 -20.17 3.73 5.09
C GLU A 152 -19.16 2.62 4.74
N ASN A 153 -19.50 1.34 4.96
CA ASN A 153 -18.66 0.15 4.68
C ASN A 153 -17.28 0.05 5.36
N ASN A 154 -16.96 0.95 6.29
CA ASN A 154 -15.72 0.90 7.07
C ASN A 154 -15.86 -0.07 8.25
N VAL A 155 -14.83 -0.90 8.45
CA VAL A 155 -14.70 -1.84 9.56
C VAL A 155 -13.43 -1.54 10.31
N ILE A 156 -13.59 -1.13 11.57
CA ILE A 156 -12.50 -0.79 12.47
C ILE A 156 -12.32 -1.93 13.47
N PHE A 157 -11.11 -2.46 13.57
CA PHE A 157 -10.78 -3.46 14.58
C PHE A 157 -10.74 -2.85 15.99
N GLY A 158 -11.22 -3.61 16.98
CA GLY A 158 -11.13 -3.24 18.39
C GLY A 158 -9.69 -3.25 18.93
N PRO A 159 -9.42 -2.56 20.07
CA PRO A 159 -8.07 -2.41 20.62
C PRO A 159 -7.59 -3.62 21.45
N TYR A 160 -8.40 -4.67 21.57
CA TYR A 160 -8.11 -5.86 22.38
C TYR A 160 -7.22 -6.87 21.64
N ASN A 161 -6.63 -7.83 22.36
CA ASN A 161 -5.84 -8.91 21.76
C ASN A 161 -6.47 -10.29 22.08
N PRO A 162 -6.94 -11.06 21.09
CA PRO A 162 -6.95 -10.75 19.66
C PRO A 162 -7.93 -9.62 19.33
N ALA A 163 -7.57 -8.81 18.34
CA ALA A 163 -8.47 -7.77 17.85
C ALA A 163 -9.69 -8.41 17.19
N VAL A 164 -10.86 -7.79 17.36
CA VAL A 164 -12.11 -8.28 16.77
C VAL A 164 -12.83 -7.15 16.07
N ALA A 165 -13.52 -7.48 14.99
CA ALA A 165 -14.40 -6.56 14.27
C ALA A 165 -15.58 -7.34 13.70
N ALA A 166 -16.71 -6.67 13.48
CA ALA A 166 -17.86 -7.28 12.83
C ALA A 166 -18.61 -6.28 11.97
N ILE A 167 -19.21 -6.76 10.89
CA ILE A 167 -20.11 -5.97 10.06
C ILE A 167 -21.24 -6.84 9.51
N THR A 168 -22.45 -6.30 9.55
CA THR A 168 -23.63 -6.90 8.94
C THR A 168 -23.69 -6.51 7.47
N ALA A 169 -23.81 -7.49 6.58
CA ALA A 169 -24.11 -7.28 5.17
C ALA A 169 -25.48 -7.87 4.83
N ARG A 170 -26.26 -7.16 4.03
CA ARG A 170 -27.60 -7.58 3.60
C ARG A 170 -27.77 -7.39 2.09
N ILE A 171 -28.55 -8.26 1.47
CA ILE A 171 -28.99 -8.09 0.10
C ILE A 171 -30.20 -7.16 0.08
N LYS A 172 -30.09 -6.06 -0.66
CA LYS A 172 -31.18 -5.19 -1.05
C LYS A 172 -31.61 -5.54 -2.47
N SER A 173 -32.91 -5.54 -2.74
CA SER A 173 -33.44 -5.83 -4.07
C SER A 173 -34.68 -5.01 -4.38
N SER A 174 -34.79 -4.50 -5.60
CA SER A 174 -35.99 -3.80 -6.08
C SER A 174 -37.16 -4.75 -6.35
N LYS A 175 -36.87 -6.06 -6.48
CA LYS A 175 -37.83 -7.14 -6.68
C LYS A 175 -37.80 -8.14 -5.52
N PRO A 176 -38.89 -8.88 -5.25
CA PRO A 176 -38.88 -9.95 -4.25
C PRO A 176 -37.73 -10.93 -4.51
N LEU A 177 -36.84 -11.06 -3.53
CA LEU A 177 -35.72 -11.98 -3.59
C LEU A 177 -36.26 -13.42 -3.58
N PRO A 178 -36.05 -14.22 -4.64
CA PRO A 178 -36.69 -15.52 -4.74
C PRO A 178 -36.09 -16.48 -3.71
N GLU A 179 -36.86 -17.53 -3.35
CA GLU A 179 -36.34 -18.60 -2.51
C GLU A 179 -35.17 -19.30 -3.21
N GLY A 180 -34.11 -19.59 -2.47
CA GLY A 180 -32.86 -20.07 -3.03
C GLY A 180 -31.71 -19.97 -2.05
N SER A 181 -30.50 -20.30 -2.52
CA SER A 181 -29.28 -20.24 -1.72
C SER A 181 -28.47 -18.99 -2.05
N TYR A 182 -27.92 -18.39 -1.00
CA TYR A 182 -27.03 -17.24 -1.09
C TYR A 182 -25.66 -17.65 -0.54
N THR A 183 -24.63 -17.55 -1.37
CA THR A 183 -23.26 -17.86 -0.98
C THR A 183 -22.48 -16.56 -0.87
N TRP A 184 -22.06 -16.24 0.34
CA TRP A 184 -21.28 -15.06 0.65
C TRP A 184 -19.79 -15.40 0.73
N SER A 185 -18.96 -14.48 0.26
CA SER A 185 -17.50 -14.58 0.35
C SER A 185 -16.88 -13.19 0.49
N ILE A 186 -15.67 -13.15 1.03
CA ILE A 186 -14.80 -11.97 1.06
C ILE A 186 -13.41 -12.39 0.61
N ASP A 187 -12.64 -11.44 0.09
CA ASP A 187 -11.20 -11.61 -0.17
C ASP A 187 -10.49 -12.22 1.04
N THR A 188 -9.50 -13.08 0.77
CA THR A 188 -8.72 -13.71 1.83
C THR A 188 -7.82 -12.67 2.48
N ILE A 189 -7.91 -12.55 3.81
CA ILE A 189 -7.06 -11.67 4.61
C ILE A 189 -6.15 -12.59 5.42
N GLU A 190 -4.89 -12.71 5.04
CA GLU A 190 -3.99 -13.64 5.74
C GLU A 190 -3.82 -13.19 7.20
N SER A 191 -3.59 -14.15 8.10
CA SER A 191 -3.45 -13.93 9.54
C SER A 191 -4.71 -13.40 10.26
N THR A 192 -5.78 -13.05 9.55
CA THR A 192 -7.11 -12.74 10.12
C THR A 192 -8.08 -13.89 9.92
N GLU A 193 -8.64 -14.39 11.01
CA GLU A 193 -9.73 -15.37 10.96
C GLU A 193 -11.03 -14.67 10.56
N VAL A 194 -11.65 -15.09 9.45
CA VAL A 194 -12.95 -14.58 9.00
C VAL A 194 -14.02 -15.66 9.12
N LYS A 195 -15.06 -15.37 9.89
CA LYS A 195 -16.25 -16.23 10.05
C LYS A 195 -17.48 -15.52 9.51
N ILE A 196 -18.20 -16.20 8.61
CA ILE A 196 -19.48 -15.71 8.07
C ILE A 196 -20.63 -16.38 8.82
N ILE A 197 -21.33 -15.62 9.65
CA ILE A 197 -22.48 -16.09 10.42
C ILE A 197 -23.76 -15.83 9.62
N GLY A 198 -24.62 -16.85 9.47
CA GLY A 198 -25.85 -16.77 8.68
C GLY A 198 -25.71 -17.21 7.22
N ASN A 199 -24.63 -17.93 6.89
CA ASN A 199 -24.36 -18.41 5.53
C ASN A 199 -25.56 -19.14 4.91
N GLY A 200 -25.97 -18.75 3.70
CA GLY A 200 -27.19 -19.22 3.03
C GLY A 200 -28.37 -18.23 3.07
N GLY A 201 -28.32 -17.21 3.95
CA GLY A 201 -29.37 -16.20 4.11
C GLY A 201 -29.19 -14.93 3.28
N LYS A 202 -30.23 -14.09 3.25
CA LYS A 202 -30.23 -12.74 2.63
C LYS A 202 -29.45 -11.70 3.43
N GLN A 203 -28.97 -12.08 4.61
CA GLN A 203 -28.17 -11.26 5.52
C GLN A 203 -27.17 -12.15 6.22
N VAL A 204 -25.94 -11.66 6.37
CA VAL A 204 -24.85 -12.31 7.08
C VAL A 204 -24.11 -11.31 7.95
N VAL A 205 -23.37 -11.83 8.93
CA VAL A 205 -22.38 -11.05 9.69
C VAL A 205 -21.00 -11.60 9.36
N PHE A 206 -20.12 -10.74 8.86
CA PHE A 206 -18.69 -11.05 8.76
C PHE A 206 -18.04 -10.72 10.11
N HIS A 207 -17.48 -11.73 10.76
CA HIS A 207 -16.76 -11.60 12.02
C HIS A 207 -15.27 -11.82 11.78
N PHE A 208 -14.47 -10.81 12.06
CA PHE A 208 -13.03 -10.77 11.89
C PHE A 208 -12.35 -10.92 13.24
N LYS A 209 -11.30 -11.76 13.30
CA LYS A 209 -10.51 -11.96 14.52
C LYS A 209 -9.02 -12.05 14.20
N GLY A 210 -8.23 -11.25 14.92
CA GLY A 210 -6.79 -11.04 14.69
C GLY A 210 -6.55 -9.92 13.68
N LEU A 211 -5.62 -9.02 14.01
CA LEU A 211 -5.15 -8.03 13.04
C LEU A 211 -4.29 -8.71 11.96
N PRO A 212 -4.37 -8.23 10.70
CA PRO A 212 -3.42 -8.60 9.65
C PRO A 212 -1.96 -8.38 10.07
N GLU A 213 -1.04 -9.17 9.50
CA GLU A 213 0.39 -9.05 9.79
C GLU A 213 1.04 -7.87 9.05
N TYR A 214 0.53 -7.56 7.86
CA TYR A 214 1.08 -6.54 6.99
C TYR A 214 0.12 -5.38 6.73
N ASN A 215 0.64 -4.16 6.63
CA ASN A 215 -0.15 -2.97 6.32
C ASN A 215 -0.93 -3.10 5.00
N SER A 216 -0.34 -3.80 4.01
CA SER A 216 -0.94 -4.03 2.69
C SER A 216 -2.19 -4.91 2.71
N GLN A 217 -2.50 -5.55 3.85
CA GLN A 217 -3.68 -6.40 4.02
C GLN A 217 -4.88 -5.63 4.61
N PHE A 218 -4.69 -4.38 5.02
CA PHE A 218 -5.78 -3.46 5.33
C PHE A 218 -6.31 -2.78 4.05
N GLY A 219 -7.27 -1.88 4.20
CA GLY A 219 -7.86 -1.17 3.08
C GLY A 219 -8.99 -1.93 2.41
N LYS A 220 -9.08 -1.84 1.09
CA LYS A 220 -10.26 -2.27 0.31
C LYS A 220 -10.29 -3.78 0.09
N HIS A 221 -11.40 -4.42 0.46
CA HIS A 221 -11.67 -5.85 0.29
C HIS A 221 -13.03 -6.07 -0.38
N HIS A 222 -13.10 -6.98 -1.35
CA HIS A 222 -14.33 -7.29 -2.06
C HIS A 222 -15.17 -8.28 -1.27
N ILE A 223 -16.42 -7.92 -1.03
CA ILE A 223 -17.46 -8.85 -0.58
C ILE A 223 -18.30 -9.21 -1.79
N THR A 224 -18.51 -10.51 -1.98
CA THR A 224 -19.36 -11.05 -3.04
C THR A 224 -20.50 -11.83 -2.43
N VAL A 225 -21.69 -11.68 -3.01
CA VAL A 225 -22.80 -12.62 -2.82
C VAL A 225 -23.18 -13.22 -4.16
N LYS A 226 -23.26 -14.55 -4.21
CA LYS A 226 -23.80 -15.31 -5.33
C LYS A 226 -25.16 -15.86 -4.94
N TYR A 227 -26.14 -15.71 -5.82
CA TYR A 227 -27.49 -16.19 -5.64
C TYR A 227 -27.84 -17.26 -6.68
N ARG A 228 -28.54 -18.31 -6.25
CA ARG A 228 -29.16 -19.30 -7.13
C ARG A 228 -30.61 -19.55 -6.69
N SER A 229 -31.56 -19.41 -7.61
CA SER A 229 -32.97 -19.72 -7.37
C SER A 229 -33.21 -21.21 -7.14
N ALA A 230 -34.28 -21.53 -6.40
CA ALA A 230 -34.65 -22.91 -6.07
C ALA A 230 -34.89 -23.79 -7.31
N ASP A 231 -35.35 -23.22 -8.43
CA ASP A 231 -35.55 -23.89 -9.71
C ASP A 231 -34.29 -23.89 -10.61
N ALA A 232 -33.18 -23.32 -10.13
CA ALA A 232 -31.91 -23.15 -10.82
C ALA A 232 -31.98 -22.37 -12.16
N GLN A 233 -33.09 -21.69 -12.44
CA GLN A 233 -33.28 -20.92 -13.68
C GLN A 233 -32.72 -19.50 -13.59
N CYS A 234 -32.56 -18.96 -12.37
CA CYS A 234 -32.05 -17.62 -12.13
C CYS A 234 -30.79 -17.67 -11.25
N THR A 235 -29.72 -17.01 -11.71
CA THR A 235 -28.50 -16.78 -10.94
C THR A 235 -28.18 -15.29 -10.91
N GLY A 236 -27.67 -14.81 -9.80
CA GLY A 236 -27.27 -13.41 -9.64
C GLY A 236 -25.96 -13.28 -8.87
N LYS A 237 -25.29 -12.14 -9.03
CA LYS A 237 -24.07 -11.80 -8.30
C LYS A 237 -24.13 -10.32 -7.94
N ALA A 238 -23.80 -9.98 -6.70
CA ALA A 238 -23.51 -8.62 -6.32
C ALA A 238 -22.14 -8.55 -5.64
N GLU A 239 -21.48 -7.42 -5.81
CA GLU A 239 -20.21 -7.10 -5.18
C GLU A 239 -20.30 -5.74 -4.50
N ASN A 240 -19.62 -5.60 -3.38
CA ASN A 240 -19.39 -4.32 -2.74
C ASN A 240 -18.02 -4.35 -2.05
N ILE A 241 -17.46 -3.19 -1.80
CA ILE A 241 -16.15 -3.03 -1.16
C ILE A 241 -16.38 -2.74 0.32
N LEU A 242 -15.55 -3.35 1.15
CA LEU A 242 -15.39 -3.05 2.57
C LEU A 242 -14.01 -2.44 2.77
N LYS A 243 -13.87 -1.48 3.69
CA LYS A 243 -12.55 -0.95 4.08
C LYS A 243 -12.18 -1.39 5.49
N LEU A 244 -11.03 -2.05 5.65
CA LEU A 244 -10.51 -2.48 6.96
C LEU A 244 -9.52 -1.46 7.53
N PHE A 245 -9.71 -1.11 8.80
CA PHE A 245 -8.85 -0.18 9.55
C PHE A 245 -8.40 -0.77 10.88
N TYR A 246 -7.19 -0.42 11.33
CA TYR A 246 -6.70 -0.78 12.66
C TYR A 246 -6.80 0.40 13.65
N PRO A 247 -6.96 0.14 14.96
CA PRO A 247 -6.96 1.20 15.95
C PRO A 247 -5.54 1.74 16.11
N ALA A 248 -5.26 2.94 15.60
CA ALA A 248 -3.91 3.46 15.39
C ALA A 248 -3.09 3.48 16.68
N PHE A 249 -3.72 3.86 17.80
CA PHE A 249 -3.06 4.07 19.09
C PHE A 249 -3.02 2.84 20.00
N ALA A 250 -3.67 1.74 19.64
CA ALA A 250 -3.57 0.49 20.40
C ALA A 250 -2.24 -0.24 20.10
N SER A 251 -1.86 -1.20 20.94
CA SER A 251 -0.64 -2.00 20.79
C SER A 251 -0.94 -3.50 20.63
N ASN A 252 -1.97 -3.83 19.85
CA ASN A 252 -2.48 -5.18 19.67
C ASN A 252 -2.11 -5.82 18.31
N HIS A 253 -1.15 -5.23 17.59
CA HIS A 253 -0.55 -5.80 16.38
C HIS A 253 0.08 -7.20 16.61
N PRO A 254 0.22 -8.03 15.57
CA PRO A 254 0.57 -9.45 15.73
C PRO A 254 2.08 -9.72 15.89
N SER A 255 2.91 -8.73 16.23
CA SER A 255 4.37 -8.94 16.30
C SER A 255 4.73 -10.05 17.28
N ARG A 256 5.55 -10.99 16.80
CA ARG A 256 6.12 -12.07 17.61
C ARG A 256 7.28 -11.57 18.47
N ASN A 257 7.84 -10.40 18.16
CA ASN A 257 8.91 -9.81 18.92
C ASN A 257 8.35 -9.14 20.18
N SER A 258 8.68 -9.68 21.35
CA SER A 258 8.21 -9.15 22.63
C SER A 258 8.61 -7.70 22.88
N LYS A 259 9.75 -7.26 22.32
CA LYS A 259 10.20 -5.86 22.41
C LYS A 259 9.36 -4.92 21.56
N GLU A 260 8.63 -5.44 20.58
CA GLU A 260 7.77 -4.64 19.73
C GLU A 260 6.35 -4.53 20.25
N LYS A 261 5.89 -5.44 21.12
CA LYS A 261 4.49 -5.48 21.60
C LYS A 261 4.00 -4.22 22.33
N SER A 262 4.90 -3.34 22.76
CA SER A 262 4.55 -2.07 23.40
C SER A 262 4.47 -0.90 22.43
N MET A 263 4.82 -1.09 21.15
CA MET A 263 4.68 -0.03 20.15
C MET A 263 3.21 0.10 19.74
N PRO A 264 2.75 1.30 19.36
CA PRO A 264 1.42 1.48 18.81
C PRO A 264 1.32 0.91 17.39
N ASN A 265 0.10 0.53 16.99
CA ASN A 265 -0.19 -0.07 15.71
C ASN A 265 0.25 0.82 14.55
N TRP A 266 0.06 2.15 14.65
CA TRP A 266 0.51 3.09 13.63
C TRP A 266 2.01 2.92 13.35
N PHE A 267 2.84 2.79 14.39
CA PHE A 267 4.28 2.63 14.20
C PHE A 267 4.61 1.27 13.59
N TYR A 268 3.93 0.22 14.04
CA TYR A 268 4.12 -1.15 13.54
C TYR A 268 3.77 -1.32 12.06
N TYR A 269 2.73 -0.63 11.58
CA TYR A 269 2.28 -0.75 10.20
C TYR A 269 2.95 0.28 9.28
N TRP A 270 3.10 1.55 9.70
CA TRP A 270 3.74 2.57 8.86
C TRP A 270 5.22 2.28 8.58
N LYS A 271 5.94 1.60 9.50
CA LYS A 271 7.32 1.11 9.26
C LYS A 271 7.44 0.15 8.07
N GLN A 272 6.33 -0.40 7.58
CA GLN A 272 6.28 -1.35 6.46
C GLN A 272 6.04 -0.64 5.11
N THR A 273 5.76 0.66 5.15
CA THR A 273 5.35 1.46 3.98
C THR A 273 6.54 2.22 3.39
N PRO A 274 6.40 2.81 2.17
CA PRO A 274 7.40 3.73 1.64
C PRO A 274 7.67 4.96 2.50
N ALA A 275 6.73 5.37 3.37
CA ALA A 275 6.93 6.48 4.31
C ALA A 275 8.10 6.24 5.29
N ALA A 276 8.46 4.98 5.52
CA ALA A 276 9.58 4.58 6.37
C ALA A 276 10.94 4.60 5.66
N LYS A 277 10.97 5.03 4.39
CA LYS A 277 12.13 5.00 3.51
C LYS A 277 12.44 6.41 3.00
N PRO A 278 13.01 7.29 3.84
CA PRO A 278 13.38 8.64 3.42
C PRO A 278 14.33 8.54 2.22
N HIS A 279 14.01 9.22 1.11
CA HIS A 279 14.74 9.15 -0.16
C HIS A 279 14.98 7.72 -0.72
N GLY A 280 14.12 6.76 -0.36
CA GLY A 280 14.23 5.36 -0.79
C GLY A 280 15.19 4.50 0.04
N ASP A 281 15.81 5.08 1.07
CA ASP A 281 16.79 4.42 1.90
C ASP A 281 16.19 3.64 3.07
N ASN A 282 16.75 2.46 3.38
CA ASN A 282 16.32 1.70 4.56
C ASN A 282 17.10 2.14 5.80
N VAL A 283 16.39 2.68 6.79
CA VAL A 283 16.87 3.02 8.13
C VAL A 283 16.34 2.02 9.15
N ARG A 284 17.09 1.74 10.22
CA ARG A 284 16.56 1.00 11.36
C ARG A 284 15.70 1.95 12.20
N LEU A 285 14.42 1.65 12.31
CA LEU A 285 13.47 2.47 13.06
C LEU A 285 13.18 1.87 14.42
N LEU A 286 13.29 2.69 15.46
CA LEU A 286 12.91 2.32 16.82
C LEU A 286 11.81 3.26 17.32
N TYR A 287 10.85 2.70 18.04
CA TYR A 287 9.86 3.49 18.73
C TYR A 287 10.50 4.09 19.99
N GLY A 288 10.75 5.40 19.97
CA GLY A 288 11.39 6.14 21.07
C GLY A 288 10.45 6.41 22.25
N GLY A 289 9.14 6.30 22.02
CA GLY A 289 8.12 6.52 23.04
C GLY A 289 8.24 7.91 23.66
N ARG A 290 8.40 7.98 24.99
CA ARG A 290 8.49 9.23 25.75
C ARG A 290 9.88 9.55 26.28
N THR A 291 10.82 8.61 26.19
CA THR A 291 12.07 8.68 26.98
C THR A 291 13.33 8.57 26.15
N ALA A 292 13.26 8.03 24.93
CA ALA A 292 14.43 8.04 24.05
C ALA A 292 14.71 9.48 23.59
N CYS A 293 15.99 9.85 23.56
CA CYS A 293 16.51 10.92 22.70
C CYS A 293 15.63 12.20 22.67
N ASN A 294 15.39 12.72 23.88
CA ASN A 294 14.61 13.93 24.15
C ASN A 294 13.14 13.92 23.73
N CYS A 295 12.55 12.75 23.44
CA CYS A 295 11.14 12.62 23.13
C CYS A 295 10.21 13.18 24.23
N ASN A 296 10.69 13.44 25.45
CA ASN A 296 9.94 14.13 26.50
C ASN A 296 9.69 15.62 26.19
N LYS A 297 10.57 16.30 25.44
CA LYS A 297 10.45 17.71 25.05
C LYS A 297 9.22 17.94 24.16
N GLU A 298 8.70 19.17 24.11
CA GLU A 298 7.43 19.49 23.44
C GLU A 298 7.54 19.59 21.91
N ASP A 299 8.65 20.07 21.41
CA ASP A 299 8.96 20.30 20.00
C ASP A 299 9.52 19.05 19.27
N VAL A 300 10.10 18.11 20.01
CA VAL A 300 10.72 16.91 19.41
C VAL A 300 9.67 15.90 18.92
N VAL A 301 9.67 15.61 17.61
CA VAL A 301 8.81 14.61 16.92
C VAL A 301 9.51 13.28 16.69
N ALA A 302 10.80 13.35 16.39
CA ALA A 302 11.72 12.25 16.19
C ALA A 302 13.09 12.73 16.64
N CYS A 303 14.06 11.83 16.63
CA CYS A 303 15.44 12.23 16.79
C CYS A 303 16.38 11.13 16.26
N TYR A 304 17.57 11.55 15.90
CA TYR A 304 18.71 10.71 15.65
C TYR A 304 19.68 10.72 16.85
N GLU A 305 20.14 9.55 17.30
CA GLU A 305 21.07 9.44 18.43
C GLU A 305 22.51 9.29 17.95
N THR A 306 23.29 10.36 18.12
CA THR A 306 24.72 10.45 17.77
C THR A 306 25.54 9.37 18.48
N GLY A 307 26.49 8.75 17.78
CA GLY A 307 27.33 7.68 18.33
C GLY A 307 26.72 6.27 18.26
N SER A 308 25.50 6.14 17.75
CA SER A 308 25.00 4.85 17.28
C SER A 308 25.56 4.58 15.88
N PHE A 309 26.64 3.78 15.78
CA PHE A 309 27.22 3.38 14.48
C PHE A 309 26.26 2.60 13.55
N ASN A 310 25.01 2.39 13.99
CA ASN A 310 23.95 1.81 13.21
C ASN A 310 23.01 2.94 12.80
N LYS A 311 22.59 2.98 11.53
CA LYS A 311 21.56 3.86 10.96
C LYS A 311 20.23 3.73 11.71
N VAL A 312 20.11 4.31 12.91
CA VAL A 312 18.99 4.14 13.86
C VAL A 312 18.31 5.47 14.10
N LEU A 313 17.03 5.57 13.71
CA LEU A 313 16.20 6.74 13.99
C LEU A 313 15.15 6.38 15.05
N TYR A 314 14.95 7.25 16.03
CA TYR A 314 13.91 7.11 17.03
C TYR A 314 12.74 8.02 16.68
N LEU A 315 11.54 7.45 16.62
CA LEU A 315 10.33 8.24 16.49
C LEU A 315 9.63 8.35 17.84
N CYS A 316 9.28 9.58 18.23
CA CYS A 316 8.58 9.82 19.48
C CYS A 316 7.12 9.36 19.41
N ASP A 317 6.47 9.30 20.57
CA ASP A 317 5.04 9.01 20.66
C ASP A 317 4.20 10.15 20.07
N LEU A 318 3.83 10.00 18.79
CA LEU A 318 3.00 10.97 18.06
C LEU A 318 1.54 11.05 18.56
N SER A 319 1.10 10.12 19.41
CA SER A 319 -0.26 10.13 19.95
C SER A 319 -0.49 11.16 21.07
N ARG A 320 0.58 11.83 21.52
CA ARG A 320 0.53 12.76 22.64
C ARG A 320 -0.33 13.99 22.33
N ALA A 321 -0.91 14.56 23.39
CA ALA A 321 -1.76 15.76 23.32
C ALA A 321 -1.09 16.95 22.60
N LYS A 322 0.23 17.09 22.71
CA LYS A 322 1.02 18.12 22.00
C LYS A 322 0.90 18.04 20.47
N PHE A 323 0.54 16.89 19.93
CA PHE A 323 0.29 16.65 18.51
C PHE A 323 -1.20 16.70 18.15
N LYS A 324 -2.00 17.38 18.99
CA LYS A 324 -3.43 17.71 18.80
C LYS A 324 -4.34 16.52 18.48
N GLY A 325 -3.96 15.31 18.92
CA GLY A 325 -4.72 14.08 18.67
C GLY A 325 -4.70 13.57 17.22
N ARG A 326 -4.06 14.31 16.30
CA ARG A 326 -3.95 13.97 14.85
C ARG A 326 -2.53 13.63 14.43
N MET A 327 -1.64 13.37 15.39
CA MET A 327 -0.20 13.21 15.14
C MET A 327 0.34 14.38 14.29
N GLN A 328 -0.10 15.60 14.58
CA GLN A 328 0.17 16.78 13.76
C GLN A 328 1.51 17.43 14.12
N THR A 329 2.28 17.87 13.13
CA THR A 329 3.42 18.79 13.32
C THR A 329 3.38 19.94 12.31
N THR A 330 4.05 21.05 12.63
CA THR A 330 4.21 22.20 11.72
C THR A 330 5.65 22.63 11.73
N TYR A 331 6.24 22.75 10.54
CA TYR A 331 7.66 23.07 10.37
C TYR A 331 7.86 24.17 9.32
N PRO A 332 8.97 24.91 9.39
CA PRO A 332 9.32 25.91 8.39
C PRO A 332 9.78 25.24 7.09
N VAL A 333 9.32 25.77 5.96
CA VAL A 333 9.81 25.38 4.64
C VAL A 333 10.94 26.33 4.25
N LEU A 334 12.17 25.83 4.24
CA LEU A 334 13.38 26.63 4.05
C LEU A 334 14.02 26.37 2.68
N ASP A 335 14.58 27.41 2.07
CA ASP A 335 15.43 27.33 0.88
C ASP A 335 16.48 28.44 0.92
N ARG A 336 17.74 28.06 1.17
CA ARG A 336 18.84 29.04 1.27
C ARG A 336 19.16 29.73 -0.07
N SER A 337 18.66 29.22 -1.19
CA SER A 337 18.81 29.84 -2.51
C SER A 337 17.80 30.97 -2.79
N LYS A 338 16.81 31.17 -1.91
CA LYS A 338 15.74 32.16 -2.08
C LYS A 338 15.90 33.34 -1.13
N GLN A 339 15.26 34.45 -1.50
CA GLN A 339 15.17 35.66 -0.70
C GLN A 339 13.70 36.13 -0.68
N PRO A 340 13.00 36.06 0.46
CA PRO A 340 13.47 35.54 1.76
C PRO A 340 13.70 34.01 1.73
N PRO A 341 14.55 33.47 2.63
CA PRO A 341 14.86 32.03 2.68
C PRO A 341 13.75 31.18 3.33
N LEU A 342 12.82 31.80 4.07
CA LEU A 342 11.58 31.15 4.54
C LEU A 342 10.51 31.25 3.45
N LEU A 343 10.09 30.10 2.94
CA LEU A 343 9.06 30.00 1.90
C LEU A 343 7.64 29.92 2.47
N GLY A 344 7.52 29.47 3.72
CA GLY A 344 6.24 29.34 4.41
C GLY A 344 6.33 28.32 5.53
N TRP A 345 5.15 27.91 6.03
CA TRP A 345 5.00 26.86 7.03
C TRP A 345 4.21 25.70 6.43
N GLN A 346 4.63 24.47 6.71
CA GLN A 346 3.93 23.27 6.29
C GLN A 346 3.43 22.51 7.50
N THR A 347 2.15 22.17 7.50
CA THR A 347 1.53 21.33 8.52
C THR A 347 1.28 19.95 7.94
N THR A 348 1.71 18.91 8.63
CA THR A 348 1.44 17.51 8.28
C THR A 348 0.72 16.81 9.43
N GLU A 349 0.04 15.71 9.10
CA GLU A 349 -0.71 14.89 10.05
C GLU A 349 -0.45 13.41 9.80
N TYR A 350 -0.72 12.57 10.80
CA TYR A 350 -0.69 11.11 10.67
C TYR A 350 0.58 10.57 9.98
N ILE A 351 0.42 9.78 8.91
CA ILE A 351 1.52 9.16 8.18
C ILE A 351 2.45 10.20 7.52
N ASP A 352 1.95 11.40 7.22
CA ASP A 352 2.80 12.45 6.66
C ASP A 352 3.74 13.02 7.73
N THR A 353 3.25 13.23 8.96
CA THR A 353 4.13 13.60 10.09
C THR A 353 5.18 12.54 10.35
N TYR A 354 4.78 11.26 10.27
CA TYR A 354 5.72 10.14 10.34
C TYR A 354 6.82 10.27 9.26
N ALA A 355 6.43 10.44 8.00
CA ALA A 355 7.36 10.50 6.88
C ALA A 355 8.34 11.67 6.96
N VAL A 356 7.83 12.88 7.21
CA VAL A 356 8.67 14.10 7.24
C VAL A 356 9.62 14.10 8.43
N SER A 357 9.20 13.54 9.56
CA SER A 357 10.10 13.36 10.71
C SER A 357 11.26 12.43 10.34
N LEU A 358 11.00 11.35 9.60
CA LEU A 358 12.08 10.45 9.18
C LEU A 358 13.00 11.06 8.12
N ILE A 359 12.50 11.95 7.26
CA ILE A 359 13.33 12.71 6.32
C ILE A 359 14.27 13.64 7.09
N HIS A 360 13.75 14.41 8.06
CA HIS A 360 14.52 15.29 8.94
C HIS A 360 15.65 14.53 9.64
N GLU A 361 15.30 13.47 10.38
CA GLU A 361 16.30 12.71 11.15
C GLU A 361 17.30 11.94 10.28
N TYR A 362 16.90 11.60 9.06
CA TYR A 362 17.83 10.96 8.13
C TYR A 362 18.89 11.93 7.62
N GLN A 363 18.58 13.23 7.50
CA GLN A 363 19.56 14.23 7.16
C GLN A 363 20.64 14.35 8.25
N HIS A 364 20.25 14.40 9.53
CA HIS A 364 21.21 14.35 10.65
C HIS A 364 22.13 13.12 10.60
N TYR A 365 21.57 11.95 10.23
CA TYR A 365 22.38 10.75 10.03
C TYR A 365 23.38 10.91 8.87
N LEU A 366 22.96 11.50 7.74
CA LEU A 366 23.85 11.73 6.61
C LEU A 366 24.99 12.67 6.97
N ASP A 367 24.70 13.69 7.77
CA ASP A 367 25.65 14.70 8.20
C ASP A 367 26.66 14.12 9.22
N GLU A 368 26.23 13.35 10.23
CA GLU A 368 27.17 12.63 11.13
C GLU A 368 28.05 11.66 10.33
N MET A 369 27.47 10.93 9.38
CA MET A 369 28.23 9.96 8.57
C MET A 369 29.25 10.63 7.65
N ARG A 370 28.99 11.87 7.22
CA ARG A 370 29.86 12.64 6.35
C ARG A 370 30.97 13.34 7.15
N TRP A 371 30.64 13.92 8.29
CA TRP A 371 31.53 14.82 9.00
C TRP A 371 32.10 14.24 10.29
N ASP A 372 31.36 13.44 11.04
CA ASP A 372 31.76 13.08 12.41
C ASP A 372 32.25 11.64 12.53
N ARG A 373 31.96 10.81 11.53
CA ARG A 373 32.37 9.41 11.50
C ARG A 373 33.86 9.25 11.81
N GLU A 374 34.15 8.42 12.80
CA GLU A 374 35.51 8.08 13.29
C GLU A 374 36.26 9.23 13.98
N LYS A 375 35.63 10.40 14.18
CA LYS A 375 36.19 11.50 14.96
C LYS A 375 35.79 11.38 16.43
N SER A 376 36.70 11.79 17.31
CA SER A 376 36.37 12.03 18.71
C SER A 376 35.64 13.36 18.88
N LYS A 377 34.86 13.50 19.94
CA LYS A 377 34.18 14.77 20.28
C LYS A 377 35.14 15.98 20.34
N ALA A 378 36.38 15.77 20.79
CA ALA A 378 37.38 16.84 20.81
C ALA A 378 37.83 17.26 19.42
N GLN A 379 37.83 16.35 18.44
CA GLN A 379 38.14 16.67 17.05
C GLN A 379 36.97 17.38 16.36
N ILE A 380 35.73 16.93 16.63
CA ILE A 380 34.51 17.58 16.11
C ILE A 380 34.46 19.04 16.60
N ASN A 381 34.52 19.25 17.92
CA ASN A 381 34.52 20.60 18.51
C ASN A 381 35.71 21.50 18.08
N ALA A 382 36.81 20.92 17.61
CA ALA A 382 37.95 21.69 17.11
C ALA A 382 37.80 22.08 15.63
N GLN A 383 36.91 21.42 14.90
CA GLN A 383 36.63 21.61 13.48
C GLN A 383 35.36 22.41 13.21
N ASP A 384 34.46 22.51 14.20
CA ASP A 384 33.22 23.27 14.21
C ASP A 384 33.28 24.22 15.42
N LYS A 385 33.63 25.49 15.18
CA LYS A 385 33.92 26.47 16.25
C LYS A 385 32.68 27.20 16.77
N ASP A 386 31.70 27.44 15.92
CA ASP A 386 30.44 28.05 16.29
C ASP A 386 29.41 27.03 16.79
N HIS A 387 29.75 25.74 16.67
CA HIS A 387 29.05 24.59 17.24
C HIS A 387 27.67 24.35 16.62
N ASP A 388 27.56 24.60 15.31
CA ASP A 388 26.31 24.48 14.55
C ASP A 388 26.07 23.09 13.94
N GLY A 389 27.03 22.17 14.09
CA GLY A 389 26.98 20.80 13.57
C GLY A 389 27.65 20.61 12.21
N ILE A 390 28.19 21.68 11.59
CA ILE A 390 28.92 21.63 10.32
C ILE A 390 30.39 22.01 10.57
N PRO A 391 31.37 21.23 10.08
CA PRO A 391 32.77 21.66 10.14
C PRO A 391 33.00 22.96 9.36
N ASP A 392 33.73 23.92 9.95
CA ASP A 392 34.04 25.26 9.38
C ASP A 392 34.51 25.21 7.91
N ILE A 393 35.23 24.14 7.55
CA ILE A 393 35.81 23.95 6.21
C ILE A 393 34.77 23.56 5.14
N GLU A 394 33.64 22.98 5.54
CA GLU A 394 32.59 22.50 4.64
C GLU A 394 31.54 23.58 4.34
N GLU A 395 31.32 24.51 5.28
CA GLU A 395 30.27 25.51 5.24
C GLU A 395 30.29 26.40 3.99
N ALA A 396 31.47 26.89 3.58
CA ALA A 396 31.58 27.72 2.39
C ALA A 396 31.07 27.00 1.13
N GLY A 397 31.27 25.68 1.04
CA GLY A 397 30.76 24.85 -0.06
C GLY A 397 29.24 24.65 -0.02
N LEU A 398 28.65 24.74 1.17
CA LEU A 398 27.22 24.65 1.44
C LEU A 398 26.51 26.02 1.42
N LYS A 399 27.29 27.10 1.33
CA LYS A 399 26.86 28.51 1.42
C LYS A 399 26.42 28.93 2.83
N PHE A 400 27.11 28.42 3.84
CA PHE A 400 27.05 28.87 5.22
C PHE A 400 28.30 29.71 5.57
N ASP A 401 28.25 30.42 6.69
CA ASP A 401 29.25 31.37 7.20
C ASP A 401 29.82 30.87 8.51
N SER A 402 31.07 30.38 8.48
CA SER A 402 31.75 29.65 9.57
C SER A 402 32.08 30.43 10.83
N GLU A 403 31.52 31.63 10.96
CA GLU A 403 31.59 32.43 12.18
C GLU A 403 30.20 32.58 12.82
N LYS A 404 29.18 31.93 12.28
CA LYS A 404 27.78 32.08 12.69
C LYS A 404 27.11 30.73 12.87
N TYR A 405 26.77 30.47 14.14
CA TYR A 405 25.93 29.35 14.52
C TYR A 405 24.69 29.14 13.65
N GLN A 406 24.07 30.22 13.17
CA GLN A 406 23.00 30.16 12.18
C GLN A 406 23.19 31.30 11.16
N THR A 407 23.66 30.96 9.96
CA THR A 407 23.96 31.90 8.88
C THR A 407 22.74 32.64 8.39
N TYR A 408 21.65 31.91 8.15
CA TYR A 408 20.41 32.46 7.61
C TYR A 408 19.43 32.78 8.74
N GLN A 409 18.96 34.01 8.80
CA GLN A 409 18.05 34.51 9.85
C GLN A 409 16.66 34.81 9.25
N PRO A 410 15.86 33.78 8.88
CA PRO A 410 14.52 33.98 8.36
C PRO A 410 13.65 34.68 9.39
N THR A 411 12.76 35.55 8.93
CA THR A 411 11.81 36.25 9.80
C THR A 411 10.39 35.94 9.40
N TYR A 412 9.49 35.82 10.37
CA TYR A 412 8.04 35.67 10.15
C TYR A 412 7.26 36.67 11.01
N ARG A 413 5.97 36.85 10.70
CA ARG A 413 5.06 37.63 11.56
C ARG A 413 4.39 36.71 12.56
N ASP A 414 4.51 37.02 13.84
CA ASP A 414 3.80 36.32 14.89
C ASP A 414 2.30 36.69 14.93
N ASN A 415 1.54 36.08 15.85
CA ASN A 415 0.11 36.33 16.01
C ASN A 415 -0.22 37.78 16.40
N ASN A 416 0.75 38.54 16.90
CA ASN A 416 0.61 39.95 17.26
C ASN A 416 1.06 40.89 16.12
N GLY A 417 1.44 40.33 14.96
CA GLY A 417 1.92 41.06 13.79
C GLY A 417 3.38 41.50 13.87
N SER A 418 4.12 41.12 14.92
CA SER A 418 5.52 41.46 15.13
C SER A 418 6.41 40.61 14.24
N ILE A 419 7.48 41.21 13.68
CA ILE A 419 8.48 40.47 12.92
C ILE A 419 9.44 39.81 13.92
N VAL A 420 9.53 38.49 13.86
CA VAL A 420 10.34 37.66 14.75
C VAL A 420 11.32 36.84 13.91
N SER A 421 12.58 36.76 14.33
CA SER A 421 13.55 35.83 13.75
C SER A 421 13.22 34.40 14.16
N LEU A 422 13.24 33.50 13.19
CA LEU A 422 13.09 32.07 13.42
C LEU A 422 14.46 31.48 13.77
N ASP A 423 14.55 30.95 14.98
CA ASP A 423 15.64 30.09 15.43
C ASP A 423 15.35 28.68 14.92
N VAL A 424 16.23 28.14 14.07
CA VAL A 424 16.11 26.79 13.54
C VAL A 424 17.03 25.80 14.24
N GLY A 425 17.87 26.24 15.18
CA GLY A 425 18.80 25.36 15.91
C GLY A 425 20.16 25.16 15.24
N GLY A 426 20.56 26.06 14.34
CA GLY A 426 21.86 26.06 13.67
C GLY A 426 21.82 25.69 12.19
N ASP A 427 22.95 25.72 11.48
CA ASP A 427 22.97 25.46 10.04
C ASP A 427 22.86 23.95 9.70
N GLU A 428 23.20 23.04 10.61
CA GLU A 428 22.95 21.60 10.42
C GLU A 428 21.44 21.28 10.50
N GLU A 429 20.74 21.82 11.49
CA GLU A 429 19.27 21.75 11.57
C GLU A 429 18.60 22.44 10.37
N TRP A 430 19.21 23.49 9.82
CA TRP A 430 18.75 24.10 8.56
C TRP A 430 18.75 23.09 7.41
N LEU A 431 19.81 22.27 7.28
CA LEU A 431 19.88 21.22 6.26
C LEU A 431 18.77 20.19 6.46
N ALA A 432 18.51 19.80 7.71
CA ALA A 432 17.44 18.87 8.05
C ALA A 432 16.05 19.41 7.64
N TYR A 433 15.72 20.67 7.96
CA TYR A 433 14.47 21.28 7.49
C TYR A 433 14.42 21.47 5.97
N GLU A 434 15.53 21.85 5.33
CA GLU A 434 15.58 21.99 3.87
C GLU A 434 15.38 20.65 3.14
N SER A 435 15.80 19.53 3.74
CA SER A 435 15.58 18.18 3.18
C SER A 435 14.09 17.82 3.07
N MET A 436 13.25 18.42 3.91
CA MET A 436 11.80 18.22 3.92
C MET A 436 11.07 19.13 2.90
N ARG A 437 11.75 20.13 2.33
CA ARG A 437 11.12 21.18 1.48
C ARG A 437 10.28 20.61 0.35
N ASP A 438 10.78 19.57 -0.31
CA ASP A 438 10.16 18.99 -1.50
C ASP A 438 9.11 17.91 -1.14
N TYR A 439 8.82 17.71 0.15
CA TYR A 439 7.75 16.84 0.61
C TYR A 439 6.39 17.43 0.32
N HIS A 440 5.49 16.63 -0.26
CA HIS A 440 4.11 17.02 -0.50
C HIS A 440 3.19 16.21 0.44
N PRO A 441 2.41 16.85 1.33
CA PRO A 441 1.38 16.17 2.11
C PRO A 441 0.42 15.43 1.19
N GLY A 442 -0.02 14.24 1.59
CA GLY A 442 -0.87 13.39 0.76
C GLY A 442 -0.17 12.22 0.08
N ILE A 443 1.16 12.26 -0.10
CA ILE A 443 1.91 11.25 -0.90
C ILE A 443 1.72 9.83 -0.35
N TYR A 444 1.54 9.66 0.96
CA TYR A 444 1.44 8.35 1.60
C TYR A 444 0.07 8.03 2.20
N GLU A 445 -0.94 8.88 2.01
CA GLU A 445 -2.29 8.69 2.60
C GLU A 445 -2.93 7.36 2.20
N HIS A 446 -2.68 6.85 1.00
CA HIS A 446 -3.23 5.54 0.57
C HIS A 446 -2.62 4.33 1.28
N TYR A 447 -1.59 4.53 2.10
CA TYR A 447 -1.05 3.51 2.99
C TYR A 447 -1.56 3.63 4.43
N ASP A 448 -2.27 4.70 4.77
CA ASP A 448 -2.68 4.98 6.15
C ASP A 448 -4.07 4.41 6.46
N TRP A 449 -4.07 3.16 6.91
CA TRP A 449 -5.28 2.45 7.35
C TRP A 449 -5.50 2.53 8.87
N GLY A 450 -4.86 3.49 9.53
CA GLY A 450 -5.09 3.78 10.93
C GLY A 450 -6.46 4.42 11.18
N CYS A 451 -7.01 4.15 12.36
CA CYS A 451 -8.17 4.85 12.91
C CYS A 451 -7.79 5.41 14.30
N PRO A 452 -7.65 6.75 14.44
CA PRO A 452 -7.73 7.75 13.38
C PRO A 452 -6.58 7.65 12.37
N GLY A 453 -6.77 8.25 11.19
CA GLY A 453 -5.84 8.26 10.07
C GLY A 453 -6.44 8.97 8.86
N THR A 454 -5.67 9.18 7.81
CA THR A 454 -6.07 10.01 6.64
C THR A 454 -7.16 9.39 5.77
N GLN A 455 -7.38 8.07 5.84
CA GLN A 455 -8.39 7.35 5.04
C GLN A 455 -9.77 7.22 5.71
N ILE A 456 -9.94 7.76 6.93
CA ILE A 456 -11.18 7.63 7.71
C ILE A 456 -11.52 8.94 8.43
N ASP A 457 -12.81 9.24 8.55
CA ASP A 457 -13.27 10.41 9.31
C ASP A 457 -12.97 10.21 10.82
N ASP A 458 -12.27 11.17 11.41
CA ASP A 458 -11.95 11.21 12.84
C ASP A 458 -13.19 11.02 13.73
N ALA A 459 -14.38 11.48 13.30
CA ALA A 459 -15.63 11.30 14.03
C ALA A 459 -15.98 9.83 14.24
N LEU A 460 -15.62 8.96 13.29
CA LEU A 460 -15.81 7.51 13.37
C LEU A 460 -14.77 6.84 14.29
N CYS A 461 -13.66 7.53 14.53
CA CYS A 461 -12.53 7.06 15.32
C CYS A 461 -12.50 7.62 16.74
N LYS A 462 -13.46 8.47 17.14
CA LYS A 462 -13.46 9.18 18.43
C LYS A 462 -13.26 8.28 19.65
N ASP A 463 -13.79 7.06 19.63
CA ASP A 463 -13.69 6.11 20.74
C ASP A 463 -12.31 5.43 20.84
N PHE A 464 -11.48 5.61 19.80
CA PHE A 464 -10.10 5.11 19.72
C PHE A 464 -9.07 6.21 19.96
N ILE A 465 -9.47 7.48 19.95
CA ILE A 465 -8.58 8.60 20.28
C ILE A 465 -8.39 8.65 21.79
N PRO A 466 -7.14 8.60 22.31
CA PRO A 466 -6.89 8.76 23.73
C PRO A 466 -7.54 10.05 24.23
N SER A 467 -8.41 9.95 25.24
CA SER A 467 -8.90 11.14 25.93
C SER A 467 -7.70 11.87 26.51
N GLY A 468 -7.43 13.09 26.03
CA GLY A 468 -6.35 13.91 26.55
C GLY A 468 -6.50 14.07 28.06
N ASN A 469 -5.51 13.59 28.81
CA ASN A 469 -5.31 13.94 30.21
C ASN A 469 -4.34 15.11 30.29
#